data_AF-A0A838G2G3-F1
#
_entry.id   AF-A0A838G2G3-F1
#
_cell.length_a   1.000
_cell.length_b   1.000
_cell.length_c   1.000
_cell.angle_alpha   90.00
_cell.angle_beta   90.00
_cell.angle_gamma   90.00
#
_symmetry.space_group_name_H-M   'P 1'
#
loop_
_entity.id
_entity.type
_entity.pdbx_description
1 polymer ?
#
loop_
_entity_poly.entity_id
_entity_poly.type
_entity_poly.pdbx_seq_one_letter_code
_entity_poly.pdbx_strand_id
1 'polypeptide(L)' 'MTEAADEARIDSRADLLPEELAAGSDDPDAQARAILEESDERTDRPEKTRHESSQTPD' A
#
# COMPACT_ATOMS: atom_id res chain seq x y z
N MET A 1 -5.35 14.53 1.83
CA MET A 1 -5.93 13.90 3.05
C MET A 1 -5.59 14.77 4.25
N THR A 2 -6.23 14.55 5.40
CA THR A 2 -5.76 15.16 6.66
C THR A 2 -4.87 14.15 7.36
N GLU A 3 -3.89 14.62 8.13
CA GLU A 3 -2.95 13.77 8.88
C GLU A 3 -3.68 12.71 9.73
N ALA A 4 -4.77 13.10 10.40
CA ALA A 4 -5.61 12.19 11.18
C ALA A 4 -6.33 11.11 10.35
N ALA A 5 -6.70 11.41 9.09
CA ALA A 5 -7.30 10.42 8.20
C ALA A 5 -6.27 9.43 7.65
N ASP A 6 -5.01 9.84 7.55
CA ASP A 6 -3.91 8.98 7.11
C ASP A 6 -3.47 8.05 8.26
N GLU A 7 -3.36 8.57 9.49
CA GLU A 7 -3.11 7.75 10.68
C GLU A 7 -4.16 6.65 10.86
N ALA A 8 -5.45 6.95 10.69
CA ALA A 8 -6.51 5.96 10.80
C ALA A 8 -6.42 4.85 9.72
N ARG A 9 -5.94 5.19 8.51
CA ARG A 9 -5.71 4.19 7.45
C ARG A 9 -4.49 3.32 7.74
N ILE A 10 -3.43 3.93 8.26
CA ILE A 10 -2.20 3.23 8.66
C ILE A 10 -2.54 2.22 9.74
N ASP A 11 -3.22 2.64 10.81
CA ASP A 11 -3.63 1.79 11.93
C ASP A 11 -4.45 0.58 11.45
N SER A 12 -5.46 0.83 10.59
CA SER A 12 -6.28 -0.24 10.02
C SER A 12 -5.51 -1.22 9.12
N ARG A 13 -4.39 -0.82 8.49
CA ARG A 13 -3.59 -1.69 7.62
C ARG A 13 -2.44 -2.36 8.36
N ALA A 14 -1.98 -1.77 9.46
CA ALA A 14 -0.89 -2.30 10.30
C ALA A 14 -1.27 -3.61 11.00
N ASP A 15 -2.57 -3.95 11.06
CA ASP A 15 -3.04 -5.26 11.49
C ASP A 15 -2.43 -6.37 10.62
N LEU A 16 -1.52 -7.14 11.20
CA LEU A 16 -0.81 -8.22 10.49
C LEU A 16 -1.68 -9.47 10.32
N LEU A 17 -1.63 -10.04 9.12
CA LEU A 17 -2.15 -11.38 8.86
C LEU A 17 -1.25 -12.47 9.47
N PRO A 18 -1.77 -13.69 9.73
CA PRO A 18 -0.97 -14.81 10.21
C PRO A 18 0.27 -15.10 9.35
N GLU A 19 0.15 -14.94 8.04
CA GLU A 19 1.25 -15.11 7.10
C GLU A 19 2.32 -14.02 7.23
N GLU A 20 1.91 -12.77 7.49
CA GLU A 20 2.83 -11.64 7.69
C GLU A 20 3.56 -11.74 9.05
N LEU A 21 2.86 -12.25 10.08
CA LEU A 21 3.48 -12.60 11.36
C LEU A 21 4.53 -13.72 11.20
N ALA A 22 4.22 -14.75 10.41
CA ALA A 22 5.14 -15.85 10.14
C ALA A 22 6.36 -15.39 9.31
N ALA A 23 6.19 -14.41 8.42
CA ALA A 23 7.27 -13.82 7.65
C ALA A 23 8.16 -12.86 8.48
N GLY A 24 7.64 -12.33 9.59
CA GLY A 24 8.36 -11.44 10.50
C GLY A 24 8.39 -9.98 10.02
N SER A 25 7.24 -9.31 10.02
CA SER A 25 7.17 -7.86 9.76
C SER A 25 7.78 -7.08 10.94
N ASP A 26 8.93 -6.44 10.71
CA ASP A 26 9.70 -5.69 11.73
C ASP A 26 8.97 -4.43 12.21
N ASP A 27 8.23 -3.75 11.32
CA ASP A 27 7.47 -2.52 11.60
C ASP A 27 6.19 -2.49 10.74
N PRO A 28 5.05 -2.95 11.28
CA PRO A 28 3.78 -3.00 10.58
C PRO A 28 3.26 -1.63 10.15
N ASP A 29 3.50 -0.59 10.96
CA ASP A 29 3.13 0.79 10.66
C ASP A 29 3.93 1.35 9.49
N ALA A 30 5.25 1.11 9.45
CA ALA A 30 6.09 1.51 8.33
C ALA A 30 5.71 0.76 7.04
N GLN A 31 5.42 -0.54 7.15
CA GLN A 31 4.92 -1.33 6.04
C GLN A 31 3.57 -0.79 5.52
N ALA A 32 2.63 -0.48 6.41
CA ALA A 32 1.32 0.08 6.06
C ALA A 32 1.46 1.43 5.33
N ARG A 33 2.32 2.33 5.82
CA ARG A 33 2.61 3.62 5.16
C ARG A 33 3.09 3.42 3.72
N ALA A 34 4.08 2.56 3.51
CA ALA A 34 4.65 2.33 2.19
C ALA A 34 3.63 1.76 1.20
N ILE A 35 2.81 0.81 1.65
CA ILE A 35 1.76 0.20 0.82
C ILE A 35 0.68 1.22 0.43
N LEU A 36 0.25 2.04 1.38
CA LEU A 36 -0.78 3.05 1.13
C LEU A 36 -0.27 4.13 0.17
N GLU A 37 0.97 4.59 0.33
CA GLU A 37 1.60 5.54 -0.59
C GLU A 37 1.71 4.98 -2.02
N GLU A 38 2.18 3.73 -2.19
CA GLU A 38 2.23 3.07 -3.50
C GLU A 38 0.83 2.91 -4.11
N SER A 39 -0.15 2.54 -3.27
CA SER A 39 -1.53 2.32 -3.69
C SER A 39 -2.17 3.63 -4.18
N ASP A 40 -1.98 4.72 -3.44
CA ASP A 40 -2.44 6.05 -3.81
C ASP A 40 -1.80 6.49 -5.15
N GLU A 41 -0.49 6.29 -5.33
CA GLU A 41 0.18 6.60 -6.61
C GLU A 41 -0.46 5.84 -7.78
N ARG A 42 -0.70 4.54 -7.61
CA ARG A 42 -1.29 3.69 -8.65
C ARG A 42 -2.75 4.02 -8.94
N THR A 43 -3.50 4.43 -7.93
CA THR A 43 -4.89 4.90 -8.07
C THR A 43 -4.97 6.25 -8.78
N ASP A 44 -4.07 7.18 -8.46
CA ASP A 44 -4.03 8.51 -9.09
C ASP A 44 -3.45 8.47 -10.52
N ARG A 45 -2.63 7.46 -10.84
CA ARG A 45 -1.96 7.32 -12.14
C ARG A 45 -2.14 5.91 -12.75
N PRO A 46 -3.39 5.49 -13.03
CA PRO A 46 -3.66 4.16 -13.53
C PRO A 46 -3.01 3.88 -14.90
N GLU A 47 -2.83 4.89 -15.74
CA GLU A 47 -2.18 4.77 -17.05
C GLU A 47 -0.70 4.42 -16.93
N LYS A 48 -0.01 4.88 -15.88
CA LYS A 48 1.39 4.51 -15.61
C LYS A 48 1.50 3.01 -15.41
N THR A 49 0.66 2.47 -14.52
CA THR A 49 0.61 1.03 -14.24
C THR A 49 0.21 0.23 -15.50
N ARG A 50 -0.69 0.77 -16.33
CA ARG A 50 -1.10 0.14 -17.60
C ARG A 50 0.06 0.04 -18.58
N HIS A 51 0.81 1.12 -18.77
CA HIS A 51 1.92 1.19 -19.73
C HIS A 51 3.12 0.32 -19.28
N GLU A 52 3.35 0.21 -17.98
CA GLU A 52 4.40 -0.65 -17.42
C GLU A 52 4.04 -2.15 -17.46
N SER A 53 2.77 -2.49 -17.74
CA SER A 53 2.29 -3.86 -17.74
C SER A 53 2.51 -4.57 -19.08
N SER A 54 3.18 -5.73 -19.04
CA SER A 54 3.27 -6.64 -20.20
C SER A 54 1.93 -7.29 -20.59
N GLN A 55 0.92 -7.18 -19.73
CA GLN A 55 -0.39 -7.81 -19.91
C GLN A 55 -1.41 -6.93 -20.64
N THR A 56 -1.14 -5.62 -20.77
CA THR A 56 -2.04 -4.68 -21.44
C THR A 56 -1.33 -4.00 -22.61
N PRO A 57 -1.37 -4.57 -23.83
CA PRO A 57 -0.81 -3.93 -25.00
C PRO A 57 -1.55 -2.62 -25.34
N ASP A 58 -0.83 -1.68 -25.95
CA ASP A 58 -1.36 -0.38 -26.42
C ASP A 58 -2.49 -0.52 -27.45
#